data_AF-A0A950G3E2-F1
#
_entry.id   AF-A0A950G3E2-F1
#
_cell.length_a   1.000
_cell.length_b   1.000
_cell.length_c   1.000
_cell.angle_alpha   90.00
_cell.angle_beta   90.00
_cell.angle_gamma   90.00
#
_symmetry.space_group_name_H-M   'P 1'
#
loop_
_entity.id
_entity.type
_entity.pdbx_description
1 polymer ?
#
loop_
_entity_poly.entity_id
_entity_poly.type
_entity_poly.pdbx_seq_one_letter_code
_entity_poly.pdbx_strand_id
1 'polypeptide(L)'
;MQSTAATLPPQGRSLDPETRLAFQDVLAAARIAFQAALEGLCEGPLGEEALALSEAEQRARSLRELWHLRGALYTLIARGLGEFEARRRLARLDLAFSAARQ
;
A
#
# COMPACT_ATOMS: atom_id res chain seq x y z
N MET A 1 -35.01 42.88 14.85
CA MET A 1 -35.21 41.47 14.46
C MET A 1 -33.85 40.91 14.06
N GLN A 2 -33.19 40.19 14.96
CA GLN A 2 -31.90 39.55 14.70
C GLN A 2 -32.16 38.04 14.62
N SER A 3 -32.10 37.47 13.42
CA SER A 3 -32.14 36.01 13.23
C SER A 3 -30.72 35.47 13.16
N THR A 4 -30.29 34.89 14.27
CA THR A 4 -29.22 33.92 14.37
C THR A 4 -29.62 32.63 13.64
N ALA A 5 -28.88 32.24 12.59
CA ALA A 5 -29.01 30.92 11.97
C ALA A 5 -27.63 30.25 11.90
N ALA A 6 -27.38 29.46 12.95
CA ALA A 6 -26.57 28.25 13.02
C ALA A 6 -25.48 28.02 11.95
N THR A 7 -24.24 28.26 12.35
CA THR A 7 -23.09 27.47 11.88
C THR A 7 -23.25 26.04 12.38
N LEU A 8 -23.75 25.14 11.53
CA LEU A 8 -23.57 23.70 11.71
C LEU A 8 -22.24 23.30 11.04
N PRO A 9 -21.29 22.68 11.76
CA PRO A 9 -20.20 21.98 11.08
C PRO A 9 -20.81 20.75 10.38
N PRO A 10 -20.44 20.45 9.11
CA PRO A 10 -20.85 19.19 8.51
C PRO A 10 -20.15 18.05 9.26
N GLN A 11 -20.90 17.42 10.17
CA GLN A 11 -20.50 16.21 10.87
C GLN A 11 -20.55 15.02 9.91
N GLY A 12 -19.48 14.23 9.92
CA GLY A 12 -19.45 12.91 9.29
C GLY A 12 -19.18 12.92 7.79
N ARG A 13 -17.91 13.10 7.39
CA ARG A 13 -17.44 12.69 6.05
C ARG A 13 -17.59 11.17 5.91
N SER A 14 -18.79 10.72 5.60
CA SER A 14 -18.97 9.45 4.93
C SER A 14 -18.29 9.64 3.57
N LEU A 15 -17.15 8.99 3.36
CA LEU A 15 -16.45 9.06 2.08
C LEU A 15 -17.45 8.75 0.97
N ASP A 16 -17.54 9.66 0.01
CA ASP A 16 -18.36 9.48 -1.19
C ASP A 16 -18.05 8.11 -1.81
N PRO A 17 -19.06 7.40 -2.35
CA PRO A 17 -18.87 6.06 -2.90
C PRO A 17 -17.76 6.04 -3.97
N GLU A 18 -17.63 7.10 -4.76
CA GLU A 18 -16.57 7.28 -5.76
C GLU A 18 -15.17 7.31 -5.12
N THR A 19 -15.00 8.06 -4.03
CA THR A 19 -13.71 8.12 -3.30
C THR A 19 -13.36 6.77 -2.66
N ARG A 20 -14.36 6.03 -2.17
CA ARG A 20 -14.15 4.70 -1.61
C ARG A 20 -13.71 3.69 -2.68
N LEU A 21 -14.33 3.73 -3.86
CA LEU A 21 -13.97 2.88 -5.00
C LEU A 21 -12.54 3.19 -5.47
N ALA A 22 -12.21 4.47 -5.68
CA ALA A 22 -10.85 4.89 -6.06
C ALA A 22 -9.80 4.43 -5.03
N PHE A 23 -10.09 4.57 -3.74
CA PHE A 23 -9.20 4.07 -2.68
C PHE A 23 -9.02 2.54 -2.73
N GLN A 24 -10.08 1.79 -3.00
CA GLN A 24 -10.03 0.32 -3.15
C GLN A 24 -9.21 -0.08 -4.37
N ASP A 25 -9.36 0.62 -5.50
CA ASP A 25 -8.59 0.37 -6.72
C ASP A 25 -7.10 0.61 -6.51
N VAL A 26 -6.76 1.70 -5.82
CA VAL A 26 -5.37 1.99 -5.44
C VAL A 26 -4.82 0.91 -4.52
N LEU A 27 -5.59 0.50 -3.51
CA LEU A 27 -5.17 -0.57 -2.61
C LEU A 27 -4.93 -1.85 -3.40
N ALA A 28 -5.82 -2.23 -4.31
CA ALA A 28 -5.65 -3.39 -5.17
C ALA A 28 -4.39 -3.28 -6.05
N ALA A 29 -4.14 -2.12 -6.66
CA ALA A 29 -2.93 -1.87 -7.46
C ALA A 29 -1.65 -1.99 -6.63
N ALA A 30 -1.64 -1.42 -5.41
CA ALA A 30 -0.50 -1.51 -4.50
C ALA A 30 -0.24 -2.96 -4.06
N ARG A 31 -1.30 -3.75 -3.80
CA ARG A 31 -1.20 -5.18 -3.49
C ARG A 31 -0.59 -5.98 -4.64
N ILE A 32 -1.06 -5.76 -5.86
CA ILE A 32 -0.51 -6.41 -7.07
C ILE A 32 0.98 -6.07 -7.22
N ALA A 33 1.34 -4.79 -7.08
CA ALA A 33 2.74 -4.37 -7.17
C ALA A 33 3.61 -4.98 -6.05
N PHE A 34 3.07 -5.12 -4.85
CA PHE A 34 3.75 -5.75 -3.71
C PHE A 34 4.00 -7.24 -3.96
N GLN A 35 2.99 -7.97 -4.45
CA GLN A 35 3.10 -9.40 -4.76
C GLN A 35 4.09 -9.63 -5.90
N ALA A 36 4.03 -8.83 -6.97
CA ALA A 36 5.01 -8.88 -8.05
C ALA A 36 6.45 -8.59 -7.56
N ALA A 37 6.60 -7.77 -6.50
CA ALA A 37 7.91 -7.50 -5.92
C ALA A 37 8.48 -8.68 -5.11
N LEU A 38 7.63 -9.62 -4.64
CA LEU A 38 8.03 -10.85 -3.95
C LEU A 38 8.35 -12.01 -4.90
N GLU A 39 7.94 -11.94 -6.17
CA GLU A 39 8.23 -12.99 -7.15
C GLU A 39 9.73 -13.28 -7.26
N GLY A 40 10.07 -14.58 -7.28
CA GLY A 40 11.45 -15.05 -7.31
C GLY A 40 12.17 -15.07 -5.95
N LEU A 41 11.56 -14.55 -4.87
CA LEU A 41 12.09 -14.70 -3.50
C LEU A 41 11.53 -15.93 -2.77
N CYS A 42 10.30 -16.36 -3.13
CA CYS A 42 9.62 -17.48 -2.49
C CYS A 42 10.32 -18.84 -2.71
N GLU A 43 11.07 -19.00 -3.79
CA GLU A 43 11.75 -20.25 -4.14
C GLU A 43 13.19 -20.33 -3.59
N GLY A 44 13.66 -19.26 -2.95
CA GLY A 44 15.04 -19.12 -2.48
C GLY A 44 15.21 -19.32 -0.97
N PRO A 45 16.43 -19.07 -0.44
CA PRO A 45 16.73 -19.17 0.98
C PRO A 45 15.97 -18.17 1.86
N LEU A 46 15.31 -17.18 1.24
CA LEU A 46 14.46 -16.18 1.91
C LEU A 46 12.97 -16.50 1.74
N GLY A 47 12.61 -17.71 1.28
CA GLY A 47 11.24 -18.07 0.94
C GLY A 47 10.27 -17.98 2.12
N GLU A 48 10.67 -18.42 3.31
CA GLU A 48 9.85 -18.29 4.52
C GLU A 48 9.60 -16.83 4.91
N GLU A 49 10.63 -15.98 4.79
CA GLU A 49 10.52 -14.54 5.07
C GLU A 49 9.63 -13.84 4.03
N ALA A 50 9.72 -14.26 2.76
CA ALA A 50 8.86 -13.78 1.68
C ALA A 50 7.39 -14.20 1.88
N LEU A 51 7.15 -15.44 2.32
CA LEU A 51 5.82 -15.93 2.67
C LEU A 51 5.23 -15.16 3.86
N ALA A 52 5.99 -14.98 4.93
CA ALA A 52 5.55 -14.22 6.11
C ALA A 52 5.20 -12.77 5.74
N LEU A 53 5.97 -12.14 4.85
CA LEU A 53 5.70 -10.79 4.37
C LEU A 53 4.48 -10.74 3.44
N SER A 54 4.26 -11.76 2.61
CA SER A 54 3.04 -11.93 1.80
C SER A 54 1.79 -12.07 2.70
N GLU A 55 1.86 -12.86 3.76
CA GLU A 55 0.73 -12.96 4.70
C GLU A 55 0.45 -11.65 5.44
N ALA A 56 1.51 -10.91 5.81
CA ALA A 56 1.36 -9.59 6.42
C ALA A 56 0.69 -8.61 5.46
N GLU A 57 1.04 -8.65 4.17
CA GLU A 57 0.38 -7.88 3.11
C GLU A 57 -1.09 -8.26 2.98
N GLN A 58 -1.44 -9.55 2.98
CA GLN A 58 -2.83 -10.01 2.93
C GLN A 58 -3.65 -9.46 4.11
N ARG A 59 -3.06 -9.43 5.32
CA ARG A 59 -3.69 -8.90 6.53
C ARG A 59 -3.85 -7.38 6.54
N ALA A 60 -3.05 -6.61 5.79
CA ALA A 60 -3.11 -5.15 5.77
C ALA A 60 -4.44 -4.62 5.19
N ARG A 61 -5.22 -3.86 5.95
CA ARG A 61 -6.55 -3.37 5.51
C ARG A 61 -6.50 -1.95 4.95
N SER A 62 -5.33 -1.32 4.96
CA SER A 62 -5.14 0.05 4.53
C SER A 62 -3.83 0.26 3.77
N LEU A 63 -3.79 1.30 2.92
CA LEU A 63 -2.56 1.74 2.25
C LEU A 63 -1.46 2.11 3.23
N ARG A 64 -1.81 2.62 4.42
CA ARG A 64 -0.84 2.97 5.46
C ARG A 64 -0.13 1.74 6.01
N GLU A 65 -0.88 0.69 6.33
CA GLU A 65 -0.29 -0.58 6.79
C GLU A 65 0.60 -1.18 5.70
N LEU A 66 0.12 -1.18 4.45
CA LEU A 66 0.89 -1.69 3.32
C LEU A 66 2.17 -0.87 3.07
N TRP A 67 2.11 0.44 3.26
CA TRP A 67 3.28 1.34 3.23
C TRP A 67 4.28 1.03 4.33
N HIS A 68 3.83 0.66 5.54
CA HIS A 68 4.74 0.26 6.63
C HIS A 68 5.52 -1.03 6.30
N LEU A 69 4.96 -1.93 5.47
CA LEU A 69 5.65 -3.14 5.01
C LEU A 69 6.73 -2.87 3.96
N ARG A 70 6.74 -1.69 3.33
CA ARG A 70 7.71 -1.31 2.28
C ARG A 70 9.16 -1.45 2.71
N GLY A 71 9.49 -1.08 3.95
CA GLY A 71 10.86 -1.20 4.47
C GLY A 71 11.33 -2.65 4.61
N ALA A 72 10.42 -3.53 5.07
CA ALA A 72 10.68 -4.96 5.15
C ALA A 72 10.85 -5.56 3.74
N LEU A 73 9.99 -5.18 2.80
CA LEU A 73 10.08 -5.60 1.40
C LEU A 73 11.42 -5.20 0.77
N TYR A 74 11.85 -3.95 0.95
CA TYR A 74 13.14 -3.49 0.44
C TYR A 74 14.30 -4.33 0.99
N THR A 75 14.32 -4.54 2.31
CA THR A 75 15.39 -5.29 2.98
C THR A 75 15.44 -6.72 2.47
N LEU A 76 14.29 -7.35 2.31
CA LEU A 76 14.17 -8.71 1.80
C LEU A 76 14.68 -8.83 0.36
N ILE A 77 14.25 -7.94 -0.54
CA ILE A 77 14.72 -7.93 -1.93
C ILE A 77 16.22 -7.63 -1.99
N ALA A 78 16.71 -6.67 -1.19
CA ALA A 78 18.13 -6.31 -1.19
C ALA A 78 19.02 -7.49 -0.76
N ARG A 79 18.55 -8.29 0.20
CA ARG A 79 19.25 -9.52 0.64
C ARG A 79 19.19 -10.64 -0.40
N GLY A 80 18.09 -10.79 -1.12
CA GLY A 80 17.90 -11.89 -2.08
C GLY A 80 18.41 -11.62 -3.49
N LEU A 81 18.17 -10.42 -4.00
CA LEU A 81 18.40 -10.01 -5.40
C LEU A 81 19.32 -8.78 -5.53
N GLY A 82 19.76 -8.20 -4.41
CA GLY A 82 20.64 -7.04 -4.37
C GLY A 82 19.92 -5.70 -4.35
N GLU A 83 20.64 -4.65 -3.97
CA GLU A 83 20.09 -3.29 -3.79
C GLU A 83 19.48 -2.69 -5.06
N PHE A 84 20.08 -2.98 -6.23
CA PHE A 84 19.59 -2.45 -7.49
C PHE A 84 18.16 -2.93 -7.78
N GLU A 85 17.92 -4.23 -7.65
CA GLU A 85 16.60 -4.82 -7.87
C GLU A 85 15.60 -4.39 -6.79
N ALA A 86 16.08 -4.24 -5.54
CA ALA A 86 15.27 -3.69 -4.46
C ALA A 86 14.76 -2.28 -4.78
N ARG A 87 15.64 -1.37 -5.23
CA ARG A 87 15.25 -0.01 -5.63
C ARG A 87 14.31 -0.01 -6.83
N ARG A 88 14.59 -0.84 -7.84
CA ARG A 88 13.76 -0.94 -9.06
C ARG A 88 12.34 -1.43 -8.75
N ARG A 89 12.20 -2.45 -7.91
CA ARG A 89 10.89 -2.98 -7.48
C ARG A 89 10.16 -2.01 -6.55
N LEU A 90 10.86 -1.38 -5.60
CA LEU A 90 10.26 -0.37 -4.73
C LEU A 90 9.76 0.85 -5.52
N ALA A 91 10.48 1.29 -6.56
CA ALA A 91 10.04 2.41 -7.39
C ALA A 91 8.69 2.11 -8.08
N ARG A 92 8.46 0.87 -8.52
CA ARG A 92 7.16 0.44 -9.08
C ARG A 92 6.06 0.44 -8.03
N LEU A 93 6.37 -0.02 -6.82
CA LEU A 93 5.44 0.02 -5.69
C LEU A 93 5.10 1.47 -5.32
N ASP A 94 6.09 2.36 -5.28
CA ASP A 94 5.92 3.79 -4.99
C ASP A 94 5.04 4.47 -6.05
N LEU A 95 5.15 4.09 -7.32
CA LEU A 95 4.27 4.56 -8.38
C LEU A 95 2.81 4.17 -8.11
N ALA A 96 2.56 2.92 -7.69
CA ALA A 96 1.21 2.47 -7.33
C ALA A 96 0.63 3.27 -6.15
N PHE A 97 1.45 3.64 -5.17
CA PHE A 97 1.03 4.53 -4.08
C PHE A 97 0.82 5.99 -4.54
N SER A 98 1.57 6.47 -5.54
CA SER A 98 1.45 7.85 -6.04
C SER A 98 0.24 8.06 -6.95
N ALA A 99 -0.21 7.02 -7.66
CA ALA A 99 -1.46 7.04 -8.41
C ALA A 99 -2.68 7.28 -7.49
N ALA A 100 -2.55 7.04 -6.19
CA ALA A 100 -3.56 7.34 -5.17
C ALA A 100 -3.78 8.81 -4.85
N ARG A 101 -2.79 9.65 -5.18
CA ARG A 101 -2.69 11.04 -4.68
C ARG A 101 -3.07 12.08 -5.76
N GLN A 102 -3.43 11.63 -6.96
CA GLN A 102 -3.91 12.48 -8.06
C GLN A 102 -5.44 12.44 -8.10
#